data_AF-A0A7J8DAB6-F1
#
_entry.id   AF-A0A7J8DAB6-F1
#
_cell.length_a   1.000
_cell.length_b   1.000
_cell.length_c   1.000
_cell.angle_alpha   90.00
_cell.angle_beta   90.00
_cell.angle_gamma   90.00
#
_symmetry.space_group_name_H-M   'P 1'
#
loop_
_entity.id
_entity.type
_entity.pdbx_description
1 polymer ?
#
loop_
_entity_poly.entity_id
_entity_poly.type
_entity_poly.pdbx_seq_one_letter_code
_entity_poly.pdbx_strand_id
1 'polypeptide(L)'
;MLLLETLKVKQTILDPIPTSLKLPIAVSCYWLQHMEPKAKLHHLQALLLGMLLGPLHAIINSPDKEDLREDGAKMLCEEFQRVKEQTPPGTRLDLDTAHVFCQWQCCLQMGLYLNQLLSTPLPEPDLTRLYSGSLVHGLCRQLLLSTSVESLLSMCPEAKQLYEHLFNATRSYAPAELFLPRSKSNSKKKRQKKQGTRWSKNCVGTISDNRCWYEGSNRFGLLMVENMEDHIEASKFE
;
A
#
# COMPACT_ATOMS: atom_id res chain seq x y z
N MET A 1 -20.08 -10.50 -11.56
CA MET A 1 -18.86 -11.34 -11.61
C MET A 1 -18.40 -11.57 -10.19
N LEU A 2 -18.23 -12.83 -9.77
CA LEU A 2 -18.00 -13.21 -8.36
C LEU A 2 -16.82 -12.47 -7.71
N LEU A 3 -15.71 -12.27 -8.43
CA LEU A 3 -14.55 -11.54 -7.90
C LEU A 3 -14.90 -10.09 -7.50
N LEU A 4 -15.62 -9.34 -8.34
CA LEU A 4 -16.00 -7.96 -8.05
C LEU A 4 -17.00 -7.88 -6.89
N GLU A 5 -17.89 -8.86 -6.80
CA GLU A 5 -18.84 -8.97 -5.70
C GLU A 5 -18.12 -9.22 -4.36
N THR A 6 -17.13 -10.10 -4.34
CA THR A 6 -16.26 -10.35 -3.18
C THR A 6 -15.46 -9.09 -2.79
N LEU A 7 -14.94 -8.34 -3.76
CA LEU A 7 -14.25 -7.07 -3.53
C LEU A 7 -15.21 -5.90 -3.23
N LYS A 8 -16.53 -6.12 -3.30
CA LYS A 8 -17.59 -5.12 -3.15
C LYS A 8 -17.48 -3.94 -4.13
N VAL A 9 -17.01 -4.20 -5.36
CA VAL A 9 -16.83 -3.19 -6.40
C VAL A 9 -17.87 -3.37 -7.50
N LYS A 10 -18.44 -2.26 -7.99
CA LYS A 10 -19.39 -2.27 -9.10
C LYS A 10 -18.63 -2.26 -10.43
N GLN A 11 -19.09 -3.07 -11.39
CA GLN A 11 -18.50 -3.13 -12.74
C GLN A 11 -18.48 -1.75 -13.43
N THR A 12 -19.53 -0.96 -13.27
CA THR A 12 -19.67 0.38 -13.90
C THR A 12 -18.54 1.35 -13.54
N ILE A 13 -17.88 1.14 -12.41
CA ILE A 13 -16.75 1.96 -11.96
C ILE A 13 -15.46 1.60 -12.72
N LEU A 14 -15.36 0.37 -13.22
CA LEU A 14 -14.19 -0.15 -13.91
C LEU A 14 -14.27 0.00 -15.44
N ASP A 15 -15.43 0.36 -15.99
CA ASP A 15 -15.62 0.53 -17.43
C ASP A 15 -14.68 1.58 -18.06
N PRO A 16 -14.41 2.76 -17.46
CA PRO A 16 -13.44 3.71 -18.01
C PRO A 16 -11.97 3.32 -17.75
N ILE A 17 -11.71 2.23 -17.02
CA ILE A 17 -10.37 1.83 -16.58
C ILE A 17 -9.75 0.87 -17.62
N PRO A 18 -8.49 1.08 -18.04
CA PRO A 18 -7.79 0.16 -18.93
C PRO A 18 -7.77 -1.27 -18.37
N THR A 19 -7.87 -2.26 -19.24
CA THR A 19 -8.04 -3.67 -18.85
C THR A 19 -6.96 -4.16 -17.89
N SER A 20 -5.70 -3.76 -18.11
CA SER A 20 -4.56 -4.11 -17.24
C SER A 20 -4.64 -3.50 -15.83
N LEU A 21 -5.44 -2.45 -15.63
CA LEU A 21 -5.60 -1.76 -14.36
C LEU A 21 -6.93 -2.08 -13.65
N LYS A 22 -7.86 -2.80 -14.28
CA LYS A 22 -9.16 -3.13 -13.67
C LYS A 22 -9.01 -3.88 -12.34
N LEU A 23 -8.15 -4.91 -12.31
CA LEU A 23 -7.90 -5.68 -11.09
C LEU A 23 -7.19 -4.83 -10.01
N PRO A 24 -6.05 -4.15 -10.28
CA PRO A 24 -5.45 -3.23 -9.33
C PRO A 24 -6.40 -2.18 -8.74
N ILE A 25 -7.26 -1.59 -9.57
CA ILE A 25 -8.23 -0.58 -9.11
C ILE A 25 -9.34 -1.20 -8.27
N ALA A 26 -9.88 -2.36 -8.66
CA ALA A 26 -10.85 -3.08 -7.85
C ALA A 26 -10.30 -3.41 -6.46
N VAL A 27 -9.05 -3.90 -6.39
CA VAL A 27 -8.39 -4.18 -5.12
C VAL A 27 -8.09 -2.90 -4.34
N SER A 28 -7.73 -1.81 -5.01
CA SER A 28 -7.52 -0.52 -4.35
C SER A 28 -8.81 0.03 -3.75
N CYS A 29 -9.96 -0.16 -4.42
CA CYS A 29 -11.28 0.16 -3.87
C CYS A 29 -11.60 -0.68 -2.62
N TYR A 30 -11.30 -1.99 -2.64
CA TYR A 30 -11.44 -2.85 -1.47
C TYR A 30 -10.54 -2.40 -0.31
N TRP A 31 -9.27 -2.13 -0.59
CA TRP A 31 -8.31 -1.62 0.39
C TRP A 31 -8.81 -0.32 1.03
N LEU A 32 -9.32 0.63 0.25
CA LEU A 32 -9.81 1.91 0.76
C LEU A 32 -11.03 1.76 1.70
N GLN A 33 -11.90 0.78 1.45
CA GLN A 33 -13.04 0.49 2.31
C GLN A 33 -12.63 -0.11 3.67
N HIS A 34 -11.43 -0.69 3.77
CA HIS A 34 -10.96 -1.48 4.92
C HIS A 34 -9.63 -0.96 5.51
N MET A 35 -9.14 0.18 5.04
CA MET A 35 -7.86 0.75 5.45
C MET A 35 -7.89 1.26 6.89
N GLU A 36 -6.76 1.18 7.59
CA GLU A 36 -6.59 1.87 8.86
C GLU A 36 -6.56 3.41 8.66
N PRO A 37 -6.97 4.21 9.67
CA PRO A 37 -7.02 5.68 9.58
C PRO A 37 -5.66 6.38 9.40
N LYS A 38 -4.55 5.63 9.28
CA LYS A 38 -3.20 6.14 9.02
C LYS A 38 -3.04 6.61 7.57
N ALA A 39 -3.77 5.99 6.66
CA ALA A 39 -3.66 6.28 5.24
C ALA A 39 -4.42 7.58 4.89
N LYS A 40 -3.65 8.52 4.34
CA LYS A 40 -4.08 9.86 3.91
C LYS A 40 -4.19 9.96 2.38
N LEU A 41 -4.83 11.01 1.88
CA LEU A 41 -5.03 11.28 0.45
C LEU A 41 -3.76 11.14 -0.40
N HIS A 42 -2.63 11.71 0.02
CA HIS A 42 -1.38 11.64 -0.76
C HIS A 42 -0.85 10.21 -0.96
N HIS A 43 -1.18 9.25 -0.08
CA HIS A 43 -0.81 7.85 -0.30
C HIS A 43 -1.60 7.26 -1.46
N LEU A 44 -2.91 7.53 -1.53
CA LEU A 44 -3.73 7.13 -2.66
C LEU A 44 -3.25 7.81 -3.94
N GLN A 45 -3.02 9.11 -3.92
CA GLN A 45 -2.54 9.85 -5.09
C GLN A 45 -1.19 9.32 -5.59
N ALA A 46 -0.22 9.11 -4.70
CA ALA A 46 1.09 8.56 -5.07
C ALA A 46 0.99 7.12 -5.63
N LEU A 47 0.13 6.29 -5.03
CA LEU A 47 -0.12 4.94 -5.51
C LEU A 47 -0.69 4.95 -6.94
N LEU A 48 -1.72 5.76 -7.19
CA LEU A 48 -2.35 5.87 -8.50
C LEU A 48 -1.42 6.48 -9.56
N LEU A 49 -0.59 7.46 -9.18
CA LEU A 49 0.47 7.99 -10.04
C LEU A 49 1.49 6.91 -10.40
N GLY A 50 1.90 6.08 -9.45
CA GLY A 50 2.78 4.93 -9.71
C GLY A 50 2.21 3.96 -10.75
N MET A 51 0.90 3.71 -10.72
CA MET A 51 0.22 2.83 -11.68
C MET A 51 0.23 3.36 -13.13
N LEU A 52 0.52 4.64 -13.35
CA LEU A 52 0.60 5.22 -14.70
C LEU A 52 1.86 4.78 -15.46
N LEU A 53 2.88 4.24 -14.78
CA LEU A 53 4.15 3.88 -15.41
C LEU A 53 3.97 2.84 -16.54
N GLY A 54 3.15 1.81 -16.32
CA GLY A 54 2.81 0.83 -17.34
C GLY A 54 2.12 1.44 -18.58
N PRO A 55 0.99 2.15 -18.40
CA PRO A 55 0.34 2.91 -19.48
C PRO A 55 1.27 3.90 -20.20
N LEU A 56 2.12 4.63 -19.49
CA LEU A 56 3.08 5.57 -20.11
C LEU A 56 4.07 4.83 -21.01
N HIS A 57 4.62 3.70 -20.56
CA HIS A 57 5.46 2.86 -21.41
C HIS A 57 4.72 2.34 -22.65
N ALA A 58 3.43 2.01 -22.54
CA ALA A 58 2.63 1.60 -23.68
C ALA A 58 2.41 2.76 -24.68
N ILE A 59 2.29 3.99 -24.20
CA ILE A 59 2.20 5.19 -25.04
C ILE A 59 3.50 5.42 -25.81
N ILE A 60 4.65 5.32 -25.13
CA ILE A 60 5.97 5.57 -25.71
C ILE A 60 6.34 4.52 -26.78
N ASN A 61 6.01 3.25 -26.54
CA ASN A 61 6.37 2.15 -27.44
C ASN A 61 5.31 1.87 -28.52
N SER A 62 4.30 2.74 -28.66
CA SER A 62 3.24 2.57 -29.66
C SER A 62 3.74 3.03 -31.04
N PRO A 63 3.77 2.14 -32.06
CA PRO A 63 4.34 2.45 -33.37
C PRO A 63 3.55 3.49 -34.19
N ASP A 64 2.32 3.81 -33.77
CA ASP A 64 1.37 4.59 -34.58
C ASP A 64 1.35 6.12 -34.30
N LYS A 65 2.21 6.69 -33.44
CA LYS A 65 2.09 8.12 -33.05
C LYS A 65 3.42 8.83 -32.83
N GLU A 66 3.91 9.49 -33.87
CA GLU A 66 5.11 10.35 -33.91
C GLU A 66 4.78 11.82 -33.53
N ASP A 67 3.94 12.01 -32.49
CA ASP A 67 3.34 13.30 -32.10
C ASP A 67 3.80 13.79 -30.70
N LEU A 68 3.52 15.07 -30.39
CA LEU A 68 3.65 15.75 -29.08
C LEU A 68 3.22 14.91 -27.85
N ARG A 69 2.32 13.93 -28.06
CA ARG A 69 1.87 12.95 -27.07
C ARG A 69 3.00 12.07 -26.53
N GLU A 70 3.88 11.61 -27.40
CA GLU A 70 5.03 10.77 -27.02
C GLU A 70 6.03 11.57 -26.20
N ASP A 71 6.25 12.83 -26.58
CA ASP A 71 7.15 13.77 -25.89
C ASP A 71 6.70 14.02 -24.44
N GLY A 72 5.41 14.31 -24.24
CA GLY A 72 4.82 14.46 -22.91
C GLY A 72 4.95 13.20 -22.04
N ALA A 73 4.72 12.03 -22.62
CA ALA A 73 4.84 10.75 -21.91
C ALA A 73 6.30 10.44 -21.52
N LYS A 74 7.27 10.72 -22.40
CA LYS A 74 8.71 10.58 -22.13
C LYS A 74 9.13 11.50 -20.99
N MET A 75 8.79 12.79 -21.07
CA MET A 75 9.12 13.75 -20.01
C MET A 75 8.53 13.34 -18.65
N LEU A 76 7.29 12.86 -18.61
CA LEU A 76 6.68 12.37 -17.37
C LEU A 76 7.37 11.08 -16.84
N CYS A 77 7.80 10.18 -17.73
CA CYS A 77 8.59 9.02 -17.34
C CYS A 77 9.95 9.40 -16.75
N GLU A 78 10.64 10.38 -17.34
CA GLU A 78 11.89 10.94 -16.82
C GLU A 78 11.69 11.59 -15.45
N GLU A 79 10.59 12.32 -15.26
CA GLU A 79 10.20 12.88 -13.97
C GLU A 79 10.01 11.80 -12.91
N PHE A 80 9.28 10.71 -13.23
CA PHE A 80 9.13 9.58 -12.31
C PHE A 80 10.47 8.89 -12.01
N GLN A 81 11.33 8.76 -13.01
CA GLN A 81 12.67 8.19 -12.82
C GLN A 81 13.53 9.08 -11.89
N ARG A 82 13.47 10.40 -12.07
CA ARG A 82 14.13 11.37 -11.18
C ARG A 82 13.64 11.25 -9.74
N VAL A 83 12.33 11.09 -9.54
CA VAL A 83 11.73 10.88 -8.20
C VAL A 83 12.25 9.59 -7.55
N LYS A 84 12.35 8.52 -8.33
CA LYS A 84 12.85 7.23 -7.89
C LYS A 84 14.33 7.33 -7.45
N GLU A 85 15.16 8.03 -8.21
CA GLU A 85 16.59 8.23 -7.92
C GLU A 85 16.84 9.12 -6.69
N GLN A 86 15.97 10.10 -6.44
CA GLN A 86 16.00 10.93 -5.24
C GLN A 86 15.62 10.17 -3.95
N THR A 87 15.21 8.91 -4.06
CA THR A 87 14.89 8.03 -2.95
C THR A 87 15.86 6.84 -2.90
N PRO A 88 17.15 7.06 -2.60
CA PRO A 88 18.14 5.99 -2.62
C PRO A 88 17.87 4.92 -1.56
N PRO A 89 18.29 3.67 -1.81
CA PRO A 89 18.21 2.58 -0.83
C PRO A 89 18.92 3.00 0.46
N GLY A 90 18.20 2.97 1.59
CA GLY A 90 18.74 3.38 2.90
C GLY A 90 18.35 4.79 3.35
N THR A 91 17.64 5.56 2.54
CA THR A 91 16.95 6.77 3.02
C THR A 91 16.00 6.39 4.15
N ARG A 92 15.98 7.13 5.28
CA ARG A 92 14.98 6.91 6.35
C ARG A 92 13.58 6.95 5.75
N LEU A 93 12.97 5.79 5.62
CA LEU A 93 11.60 5.64 5.16
C LEU A 93 10.67 6.11 6.25
N ASP A 94 9.63 6.84 5.85
CA ASP A 94 8.51 7.07 6.76
C ASP A 94 7.81 5.73 7.00
N LEU A 95 7.91 5.22 8.22
CA LEU A 95 7.37 3.91 8.60
C LEU A 95 5.85 3.87 8.45
N ASP A 96 5.17 4.99 8.68
CA ASP A 96 3.71 5.08 8.50
C ASP A 96 3.36 4.91 7.01
N THR A 97 4.01 5.69 6.11
CA THR A 97 3.86 5.53 4.65
C THR A 97 4.19 4.10 4.20
N ALA A 98 5.28 3.51 4.70
CA ALA A 98 5.68 2.15 4.33
C ALA A 98 4.63 1.13 4.74
N HIS A 99 4.11 1.25 5.96
CA HIS A 99 3.05 0.36 6.46
C HIS A 99 1.78 0.47 5.62
N VAL A 100 1.38 1.69 5.25
CA VAL A 100 0.22 1.94 4.39
C VAL A 100 0.36 1.25 3.04
N PHE A 101 1.53 1.34 2.40
CA PHE A 101 1.76 0.63 1.14
C PHE A 101 1.87 -0.88 1.31
N CYS A 102 2.49 -1.38 2.39
CA CYS A 102 2.47 -2.80 2.70
C CYS A 102 1.05 -3.35 2.84
N GLN A 103 0.13 -2.61 3.49
CA GLN A 103 -1.27 -3.02 3.57
C GLN A 103 -1.91 -3.13 2.19
N TRP A 104 -1.69 -2.13 1.32
CA TRP A 104 -2.20 -2.19 -0.05
C TRP A 104 -1.59 -3.35 -0.84
N GLN A 105 -0.27 -3.58 -0.74
CA GLN A 105 0.42 -4.68 -1.42
C GLN A 105 -0.11 -6.04 -0.96
N CYS A 106 -0.38 -6.22 0.34
CA CYS A 106 -1.03 -7.42 0.87
C CYS A 106 -2.44 -7.61 0.28
N CYS A 107 -3.22 -6.52 0.17
CA CYS A 107 -4.53 -6.57 -0.48
C CYS A 107 -4.40 -6.97 -1.96
N LEU A 108 -3.45 -6.38 -2.69
CA LEU A 108 -3.17 -6.72 -4.09
C LEU A 108 -2.83 -8.20 -4.25
N GLN A 109 -1.93 -8.72 -3.42
CA GLN A 109 -1.52 -10.11 -3.45
C GLN A 109 -2.71 -11.06 -3.22
N MET A 110 -3.53 -10.78 -2.20
CA MET A 110 -4.73 -11.59 -1.95
C MET A 110 -5.77 -11.46 -3.07
N GLY A 111 -5.90 -10.27 -3.67
CA GLY A 111 -6.75 -10.04 -4.83
C GLY A 111 -6.31 -10.81 -6.07
N LEU A 112 -5.00 -10.93 -6.30
CA LEU A 112 -4.41 -11.74 -7.37
C LEU A 112 -4.72 -13.23 -7.15
N TYR A 113 -4.47 -13.75 -5.95
CA TYR A 113 -4.79 -15.15 -5.64
C TYR A 113 -6.27 -15.46 -5.78
N LEU A 114 -7.14 -14.54 -5.34
CA LEU A 114 -8.58 -14.69 -5.54
C LEU A 114 -8.96 -14.65 -7.03
N ASN A 115 -8.36 -13.76 -7.81
CA ASN A 115 -8.57 -13.71 -9.26
C ASN A 115 -8.17 -15.03 -9.92
N GLN A 116 -7.00 -15.58 -9.58
CA GLN A 116 -6.50 -16.86 -10.07
C GLN A 116 -7.41 -18.02 -9.70
N LEU A 117 -7.82 -18.11 -8.43
CA LEU A 117 -8.73 -19.14 -7.94
C LEU A 117 -10.07 -19.15 -8.68
N LEU A 118 -10.54 -17.96 -9.08
CA LEU A 118 -11.76 -17.78 -9.86
C LEU A 118 -11.56 -17.94 -11.37
N SER A 119 -10.45 -18.57 -11.80
CA SER A 119 -10.08 -18.76 -13.22
C SER A 119 -9.85 -17.45 -13.98
N THR A 120 -9.18 -16.49 -13.35
CA THR A 120 -8.69 -15.24 -13.94
C THR A 120 -9.75 -14.41 -14.68
N PRO A 121 -10.86 -14.04 -14.03
CA PRO A 121 -11.93 -13.29 -14.68
C PRO A 121 -11.55 -11.85 -15.05
N LEU A 122 -10.49 -11.30 -14.45
CA LEU A 122 -9.81 -10.07 -14.89
C LEU A 122 -8.36 -10.38 -15.29
N PRO A 123 -7.80 -9.66 -16.29
CA PRO A 123 -6.39 -9.82 -16.64
C PRO A 123 -5.45 -9.43 -15.50
N GLU A 124 -4.38 -10.20 -15.37
CA GLU A 124 -3.35 -9.91 -14.39
C GLU A 124 -2.48 -8.72 -14.82
N PRO A 125 -2.17 -7.79 -13.90
CA PRO A 125 -1.29 -6.67 -14.19
C PRO A 125 0.18 -7.11 -14.25
N ASP A 126 0.97 -6.42 -15.06
CA ASP A 126 2.43 -6.49 -14.96
C ASP A 126 2.90 -5.78 -13.68
N LEU A 127 3.23 -6.56 -12.66
CA LEU A 127 3.64 -6.05 -11.34
C LEU A 127 4.91 -5.20 -11.41
N THR A 128 5.80 -5.46 -12.37
CA THR A 128 7.06 -4.71 -12.52
C THR A 128 6.82 -3.26 -12.97
N ARG A 129 5.72 -3.04 -13.69
CA ARG A 129 5.27 -1.74 -14.20
C ARG A 129 4.14 -1.13 -13.38
N LEU A 130 3.48 -1.91 -12.52
CA LEU A 130 2.38 -1.45 -11.69
C LEU A 130 2.86 -0.68 -10.46
N TYR A 131 3.93 -1.16 -9.80
CA TYR A 131 4.36 -0.64 -8.51
C TYR A 131 5.88 -0.59 -8.36
N SER A 132 6.38 0.55 -7.89
CA SER A 132 7.77 0.70 -7.45
C SER A 132 7.80 1.46 -6.13
N GLY A 133 8.31 0.80 -5.07
CA GLY A 133 8.38 1.37 -3.72
C GLY A 133 9.11 2.73 -3.69
N SER A 134 10.30 2.80 -4.28
CA SER A 134 11.07 4.06 -4.36
C SER A 134 10.29 5.18 -5.06
N LEU A 135 9.54 4.86 -6.12
CA LEU A 135 8.72 5.84 -6.82
C LEU A 135 7.56 6.34 -5.95
N VAL A 136 6.72 5.44 -5.41
CA VAL A 136 5.53 5.86 -4.65
C VAL A 136 5.90 6.61 -3.36
N HIS A 137 7.00 6.23 -2.70
CA HIS A 137 7.51 6.95 -1.54
C HIS A 137 8.04 8.34 -1.91
N GLY A 138 8.78 8.44 -3.03
CA GLY A 138 9.25 9.72 -3.55
C GLY A 138 8.10 10.65 -3.94
N LEU A 139 7.07 10.11 -4.59
CA LEU A 139 5.85 10.84 -4.95
C LEU A 139 5.10 11.31 -3.71
N CYS A 140 4.93 10.48 -2.67
CA CYS A 140 4.36 10.93 -1.40
C CYS A 140 5.11 12.14 -0.82
N ARG A 141 6.45 12.11 -0.86
CA ARG A 141 7.27 13.24 -0.38
C ARG A 141 7.02 14.50 -1.18
N GLN A 142 6.97 14.42 -2.51
CA GLN A 142 6.68 15.57 -3.37
C GLN A 142 5.27 16.15 -3.11
N LEU A 143 4.26 15.27 -3.01
CA LEU A 143 2.89 15.67 -2.73
C LEU A 143 2.75 16.34 -1.34
N LEU A 144 3.58 15.95 -0.37
CA LEU A 144 3.65 16.60 0.94
C LEU A 144 4.35 17.97 0.90
N LEU A 145 5.28 18.18 -0.03
CA LEU A 145 6.05 19.42 -0.19
C LEU A 145 5.33 20.48 -1.06
N SER A 146 4.04 20.28 -1.34
CA SER A 146 3.15 21.17 -2.11
C SER A 146 3.20 21.04 -3.63
N THR A 147 3.81 19.98 -4.17
CA THR A 147 3.61 19.62 -5.57
C THR A 147 2.19 19.09 -5.74
N SER A 148 1.39 19.69 -6.63
CA SER A 148 0.05 19.17 -6.93
C SER A 148 0.12 18.08 -7.99
N VAL A 149 -0.78 17.10 -7.93
CA VAL A 149 -0.90 16.07 -8.97
C VAL A 149 -1.11 16.70 -10.35
N GLU A 150 -1.92 17.76 -10.40
CA GLU A 150 -2.18 18.54 -11.62
C GLU A 150 -0.90 19.10 -12.24
N SER A 151 0.01 19.62 -11.42
CA SER A 151 1.28 20.16 -11.90
C SER A 151 2.20 19.07 -12.47
N LEU A 152 2.24 17.89 -11.84
CA LEU A 152 3.03 16.75 -12.30
C LEU A 152 2.52 16.20 -13.64
N LEU A 153 1.21 16.11 -13.79
CA LEU A 153 0.58 15.53 -14.99
C LEU A 153 0.36 16.55 -16.11
N SER A 154 0.70 17.83 -15.90
CA SER A 154 0.50 18.90 -16.88
C SER A 154 1.19 18.66 -18.22
N MET A 155 2.29 17.90 -18.21
CA MET A 155 3.09 17.58 -19.39
C MET A 155 2.50 16.46 -20.25
N CYS A 156 1.56 15.65 -19.72
CA CYS A 156 0.95 14.53 -20.44
C CYS A 156 -0.57 14.47 -20.19
N PRO A 157 -1.39 15.09 -21.07
CA PRO A 157 -2.85 15.15 -20.92
C PRO A 157 -3.52 13.78 -20.82
N GLU A 158 -3.02 12.77 -21.53
CA GLU A 158 -3.56 11.41 -21.49
C GLU A 158 -3.29 10.72 -20.16
N ALA A 159 -2.11 10.92 -19.59
CA ALA A 159 -1.80 10.43 -18.24
C ALA A 159 -2.66 11.13 -17.20
N LYS A 160 -2.89 12.44 -17.36
CA LYS A 160 -3.83 13.21 -16.54
C LYS A 160 -5.25 12.64 -16.61
N GLN A 161 -5.79 12.44 -17.81
CA GLN A 161 -7.13 11.89 -18.00
C GLN A 161 -7.25 10.48 -17.41
N LEU A 162 -6.24 9.63 -17.62
CA LEU A 162 -6.22 8.30 -17.03
C LEU A 162 -6.22 8.39 -15.49
N TYR A 163 -5.34 9.21 -14.92
CA TYR A 163 -5.30 9.43 -13.48
C TYR A 163 -6.65 9.88 -12.92
N GLU A 164 -7.34 10.81 -13.59
CA GLU A 164 -8.67 11.27 -13.19
C GLU A 164 -9.68 10.11 -13.17
N HIS A 165 -9.67 9.22 -14.18
CA HIS A 165 -10.50 8.02 -14.16
C HIS A 165 -10.16 7.09 -12.98
N LEU A 166 -8.87 6.82 -12.72
CA LEU A 166 -8.44 5.98 -11.60
C LEU A 166 -8.86 6.59 -10.25
N PHE A 167 -8.66 7.90 -10.11
CA PHE A 167 -8.96 8.64 -8.90
C PHE A 167 -10.47 8.71 -8.64
N ASN A 168 -11.28 8.99 -9.67
CA ASN A 168 -12.74 9.00 -9.55
C ASN A 168 -13.30 7.63 -9.21
N ALA A 169 -12.75 6.56 -9.80
CA ALA A 169 -13.14 5.19 -9.49
C ALA A 169 -12.91 4.87 -8.01
N THR A 170 -11.71 5.14 -7.51
CA THR A 170 -11.32 4.86 -6.12
C THR A 170 -11.99 5.78 -5.11
N ARG A 171 -12.26 7.04 -5.46
CA ARG A 171 -12.91 8.04 -4.59
C ARG A 171 -14.28 7.59 -4.09
N SER A 172 -15.04 6.88 -4.92
CA SER A 172 -16.38 6.38 -4.55
C SER A 172 -16.37 5.34 -3.42
N TYR A 173 -15.20 4.76 -3.11
CA TYR A 173 -14.99 3.72 -2.11
C TYR A 173 -14.12 4.19 -0.94
N ALA A 174 -13.58 5.40 -1.00
CA ALA A 174 -12.76 5.96 0.06
C ALA A 174 -13.61 6.59 1.17
N PRO A 175 -13.21 6.45 2.45
CA PRO A 175 -13.86 7.12 3.56
C PRO A 175 -13.82 8.65 3.37
N ALA A 176 -14.91 9.33 3.72
CA ALA A 176 -15.03 10.78 3.52
C ALA A 176 -13.94 11.55 4.26
N GLU A 177 -13.49 11.02 5.41
CA GLU A 177 -12.40 11.53 6.24
C GLU A 177 -11.08 11.66 5.47
N LEU A 178 -10.87 10.84 4.43
CA LEU A 178 -9.67 10.90 3.60
C LEU A 178 -9.57 12.21 2.80
N PHE A 179 -10.72 12.83 2.50
CA PHE A 179 -10.82 14.06 1.70
C PHE A 179 -11.06 15.32 2.53
N LEU A 180 -11.33 15.19 3.83
CA LEU A 180 -11.59 16.34 4.68
C LEU A 180 -10.28 17.05 5.05
N PRO A 181 -10.20 18.39 4.93
CA PRO A 181 -9.09 19.15 5.51
C PRO A 181 -9.15 18.97 7.02
N ARG A 182 -8.03 18.58 7.64
CA ARG A 182 -7.94 18.37 9.10
C ARG A 182 -8.54 19.58 9.84
N SER A 183 -9.72 19.41 10.42
CA SER A 183 -10.16 20.26 11.52
C SER A 183 -9.14 20.04 12.65
N LYS A 184 -8.53 21.13 13.13
CA LYS A 184 -7.61 21.08 14.28
C LYS A 184 -8.34 20.44 15.47
N SER A 185 -8.15 19.15 15.69
CA SER A 185 -8.66 18.48 16.87
C SER A 185 -7.80 18.93 18.05
N ASN A 186 -8.27 19.93 18.79
CA ASN A 186 -7.72 20.31 20.09
C ASN A 186 -7.99 19.19 21.10
N SER A 187 -7.22 18.11 21.09
CA SER A 187 -7.28 17.11 22.16
C SER A 187 -6.47 17.59 23.36
N LYS A 188 -7.02 18.51 24.15
CA LYS A 188 -6.60 18.71 25.55
C LYS A 188 -7.09 17.50 26.37
N LYS A 189 -6.41 16.35 26.29
CA LYS A 189 -6.60 15.29 27.29
C LYS A 189 -5.78 15.66 28.53
N LYS A 190 -6.52 16.23 29.49
CA LYS A 190 -6.16 16.53 30.87
C LYS A 190 -5.55 15.28 31.53
N ARG A 191 -4.22 15.22 31.62
CA ARG A 191 -3.50 14.22 32.43
C ARG A 191 -3.78 14.54 33.90
N GLN A 192 -4.68 13.77 34.53
CA GLN A 192 -4.76 13.76 35.99
C GLN A 192 -3.56 13.03 36.56
N LYS A 193 -2.80 13.78 37.35
CA LYS A 193 -1.65 13.36 38.15
C LYS A 193 -2.17 12.57 39.35
N LYS A 194 -1.78 11.31 39.51
CA LYS A 194 -1.75 10.62 40.80
C LYS A 194 -0.33 10.09 41.05
N GLN A 195 0.43 10.84 41.87
CA GLN A 195 1.46 10.29 42.77
C GLN A 195 0.74 9.32 43.72
N GLY A 196 1.25 8.19 44.19
CA GLY A 196 2.54 7.52 44.10
C GLY A 196 2.67 6.65 45.37
N THR A 197 3.22 5.44 45.32
CA THR A 197 3.81 4.79 46.52
C THR A 197 4.86 3.73 46.15
N ARG A 198 6.10 4.03 46.54
CA ARG A 198 7.25 3.21 47.00
C ARG A 198 7.57 1.82 46.40
N TRP A 199 8.70 1.79 45.68
CA TRP A 199 9.99 1.14 46.05
C TRP A 199 10.00 -0.30 46.60
N SER A 200 10.67 -1.19 45.85
CA SER A 200 11.58 -2.21 46.40
C SER A 200 12.68 -2.53 45.38
N LYS A 201 13.94 -2.35 45.80
CA LYS A 201 15.18 -2.66 45.09
C LYS A 201 15.42 -4.17 45.09
N ASN A 202 16.01 -4.70 44.03
CA ASN A 202 17.29 -5.41 44.10
C ASN A 202 17.88 -5.61 42.70
N CYS A 203 19.11 -5.12 42.51
CA CYS A 203 19.97 -5.45 41.39
C CYS A 203 20.71 -6.76 41.70
N VAL A 204 21.02 -7.57 40.69
CA VAL A 204 22.33 -8.25 40.48
C VAL A 204 22.26 -9.10 39.20
N GLY A 205 23.29 -8.98 38.34
CA GLY A 205 23.90 -10.13 37.67
C GLY A 205 23.37 -10.56 36.31
N THR A 206 24.15 -10.22 35.28
CA THR A 206 24.25 -10.86 33.96
C THR A 206 23.98 -12.38 33.92
N ILE A 207 23.23 -12.84 32.91
CA ILE A 207 23.54 -13.95 32.00
C ILE A 207 22.66 -13.83 30.75
N SER A 208 23.31 -13.97 29.59
CA SER A 208 22.71 -14.15 28.27
C SER A 208 21.68 -15.26 28.28
N ASP A 209 20.45 -15.00 27.84
CA ASP A 209 19.69 -16.08 27.21
C ASP A 209 18.68 -15.61 26.17
N ASN A 210 18.71 -16.34 25.07
CA ASN A 210 18.04 -16.11 23.82
C ASN A 210 16.54 -16.42 23.99
N ARG A 211 15.67 -15.41 24.08
CA ARG A 211 14.20 -15.63 24.03
C ARG A 211 13.54 -14.78 22.96
N CYS A 212 13.45 -15.39 21.79
CA CYS A 212 12.24 -15.57 21.00
C CYS A 212 11.09 -14.63 21.36
N TRP A 213 10.97 -13.53 20.60
CA TRP A 213 9.77 -12.72 20.56
C TRP A 213 8.72 -13.41 19.69
N TYR A 214 7.94 -14.32 20.26
CA TYR A 214 6.66 -14.72 19.70
C TYR A 214 5.57 -14.41 20.72
N GLU A 215 4.71 -13.45 20.37
CA GLU A 215 3.28 -13.33 20.70
C GLU A 215 2.84 -11.91 20.24
N GLY A 216 1.77 -11.65 19.51
CA GLY A 216 0.58 -12.45 19.23
C GLY A 216 -0.18 -11.85 18.03
N SER A 217 0.35 -12.08 16.82
CA SER A 217 -0.32 -11.71 15.57
C SER A 217 -0.44 -12.88 14.59
N ASN A 218 0.00 -14.08 14.98
CA ASN A 218 -0.10 -15.25 14.11
C ASN A 218 -1.45 -15.95 14.24
N ARG A 219 -2.40 -15.57 13.39
CA ARG A 219 -3.75 -16.18 13.22
C ARG A 219 -3.74 -17.68 12.88
N PHE A 220 -2.57 -18.25 12.57
CA PHE A 220 -2.41 -19.66 12.24
C PHE A 220 -1.79 -20.48 13.39
N GLY A 221 -1.50 -19.86 14.54
CA GLY A 221 -0.97 -20.57 15.71
C GLY A 221 -1.87 -21.71 16.20
N LEU A 222 -3.19 -21.57 16.00
CA LEU A 222 -4.19 -22.60 16.33
C LEU A 222 -4.12 -23.87 15.45
N LEU A 223 -3.38 -23.83 14.34
CA LEU A 223 -3.22 -24.99 13.45
C LEU A 223 -1.97 -25.81 13.75
N MET A 224 -1.14 -25.37 14.70
CA MET A 224 -0.01 -26.16 15.17
C MET A 224 -0.53 -27.15 16.22
N VAL A 225 -0.88 -28.36 15.77
CA VAL A 225 -1.05 -29.50 16.67
C VAL A 225 0.35 -29.90 17.13
N GLU A 226 0.71 -29.53 18.35
CA GLU A 226 1.88 -30.09 19.02
C GLU A 226 1.60 -31.57 19.30
N ASN A 227 2.25 -32.47 18.56
CA ASN A 227 2.29 -33.89 18.92
C ASN A 227 3.11 -34.02 20.21
N MET A 228 2.44 -34.06 21.36
CA MET A 228 3.03 -34.56 22.60
C MET A 228 3.08 -36.09 22.51
N GLU A 229 4.23 -36.63 22.10
CA GLU A 229 4.63 -37.98 22.49
C GLU A 229 5.52 -37.86 23.72
N ASP A 230 4.87 -37.90 24.89
CA ASP A 230 5.51 -38.14 26.17
C ASP A 230 6.06 -39.57 26.19
N HIS A 231 7.39 -39.72 26.15
CA HIS A 231 8.04 -40.92 26.68
C HIS A 231 8.80 -40.56 27.96
N ILE A 232 8.08 -40.73 29.07
CA ILE A 232 8.63 -40.99 30.39
C ILE A 232 9.24 -42.40 30.36
N GLU A 233 10.56 -42.52 30.57
CA GLU A 233 11.06 -43.55 31.46
C GLU A 233 12.43 -43.17 32.02
N ALA A 234 12.45 -42.96 33.34
CA ALA A 234 13.65 -42.82 34.13
C ALA A 234 13.82 -44.12 34.94
N SER A 235 14.97 -44.79 34.81
CA SER A 235 15.53 -45.59 35.90
C SER A 235 17.03 -45.84 35.70
N LYS A 236 17.80 -45.36 36.67
CA LYS A 236 19.22 -45.64 36.93
C LYS A 236 19.45 -47.07 37.47
N PHE A 237 20.74 -47.42 37.52
CA PHE A 237 21.42 -48.60 38.12
C PHE A 237 21.52 -49.75 37.12
N GLU A 238 22.70 -50.13 36.62
CA GLU A 238 23.99 -50.47 37.29
C GLU A 238 25.22 -50.11 36.43
#